data_AF-W4PJ90-F1
#
_entry.id   AF-W4PJ90-F1
#
_cell.length_a   1.000
_cell.length_b   1.000
_cell.length_c   1.000
_cell.angle_alpha   90.00
_cell.angle_beta   90.00
_cell.angle_gamma   90.00
#
_symmetry.space_group_name_H-M   'P 1'
#
loop_
_entity.id
_entity.type
_entity.pdbx_description
1 polymer ?
#
loop_
_entity_poly.entity_id
_entity_poly.type
_entity_poly.pdbx_seq_one_letter_code
_entity_poly.pdbx_strand_id
1 'polypeptide(L)'
;MLKKITIFILLALPMSVFAQNFKFGHINAQEIITVMPEFTKAQNDLQALEKQLTDELKRTQDEFNKKYQEFQQAISKDSLPANIAERRQKELQDMAQRQEQFQQDAAQQMQKAQADLMTPIYKKLDDAIKAVGVSEGVIYIFDLARTSIPYINESQSTNLTNKVKNQLGIK
;
A
#
# COMPACT_ATOMS: atom_id res chain seq x y z
N MET A 1 -40.66 25.43 -63.24
CA MET A 1 -39.49 24.58 -62.91
C MET A 1 -38.75 25.00 -61.63
N LEU A 2 -39.26 25.96 -60.84
CA LEU A 2 -38.64 26.41 -59.59
C LEU A 2 -38.80 25.48 -58.37
N LYS A 3 -39.73 24.51 -58.40
CA LYS A 3 -39.96 23.59 -57.27
C LYS A 3 -38.87 22.53 -57.07
N LYS A 4 -37.98 22.32 -58.05
CA LYS A 4 -36.89 21.33 -57.97
C LYS A 4 -35.59 21.91 -57.39
N ILE A 5 -35.47 23.23 -57.25
CA ILE A 5 -34.26 23.89 -56.73
C ILE A 5 -34.31 24.01 -55.19
N THR A 6 -35.51 24.03 -54.60
CA THR A 6 -35.68 24.12 -53.13
C THR A 6 -35.18 22.86 -52.39
N ILE A 7 -35.14 21.70 -53.05
CA ILE A 7 -34.67 20.44 -52.44
C ILE A 7 -33.15 20.33 -52.38
N PHE A 8 -32.40 21.07 -53.21
CA PHE A 8 -30.93 20.99 -53.22
C PHE A 8 -30.26 21.84 -52.13
N ILE A 9 -30.97 22.82 -51.56
CA ILE A 9 -30.46 23.68 -50.47
C ILE A 9 -30.67 23.05 -49.09
N LEU A 10 -31.58 22.07 -48.95
CA LEU A 10 -31.81 21.34 -47.69
C LEU A 10 -30.72 20.29 -47.37
N LEU A 11 -29.83 20.00 -48.31
CA LEU A 11 -28.75 19.01 -48.18
C LEU A 11 -27.39 19.62 -47.80
N ALA A 12 -27.33 20.94 -47.59
CA ALA A 12 -26.15 21.67 -47.14
C ALA A 12 -26.23 22.06 -45.66
N LEU A 13 -26.88 21.25 -44.81
CA LEU A 13 -26.58 21.32 -43.39
C LEU A 13 -25.15 20.85 -43.23
N PRO A 14 -24.18 21.69 -42.79
CA PRO A 14 -22.92 21.15 -42.35
C PRO A 14 -23.28 20.18 -41.23
N MET A 15 -23.06 18.87 -41.45
CA MET A 15 -22.96 17.93 -40.36
C MET A 15 -21.78 18.45 -39.54
N SER A 16 -22.08 19.32 -38.58
CA SER A 16 -21.14 19.84 -37.62
C SER A 16 -20.48 18.62 -37.03
N VAL A 17 -19.23 18.42 -37.44
CA VAL A 17 -18.38 17.35 -36.94
C VAL A 17 -18.37 17.58 -35.43
N PHE A 18 -19.07 16.72 -34.69
CA PHE A 18 -19.04 16.78 -33.23
C PHE A 18 -17.59 16.48 -32.86
N ALA A 19 -16.79 17.53 -32.66
CA ALA A 19 -15.48 17.40 -32.07
C ALA A 19 -15.73 16.74 -30.71
N GLN A 20 -15.34 15.48 -30.57
CA GLN A 20 -15.42 14.77 -29.30
C GLN A 20 -14.47 15.49 -28.34
N ASN A 21 -15.01 16.40 -27.54
CA ASN A 21 -14.27 17.03 -26.45
C ASN A 21 -14.07 15.98 -25.37
N PHE A 22 -12.97 15.22 -25.52
CA PHE A 22 -12.51 14.29 -24.51
C PHE A 22 -12.16 15.06 -23.24
N LYS A 23 -12.84 14.74 -22.15
CA LYS A 23 -12.55 15.31 -20.83
C LYS A 23 -11.59 14.38 -20.10
N PHE A 24 -10.48 14.93 -19.63
CA PHE A 24 -9.50 14.21 -18.84
C PHE A 24 -9.52 14.73 -17.41
N GLY A 25 -9.21 13.84 -16.47
CA GLY A 25 -8.97 14.18 -15.08
C GLY A 25 -7.57 13.77 -14.65
N HIS A 26 -7.10 14.36 -13.57
CA HIS A 26 -5.94 13.87 -12.85
C HIS A 26 -6.15 13.99 -11.34
N ILE A 27 -5.46 13.15 -10.58
CA ILE A 27 -5.48 13.14 -9.12
C ILE A 27 -4.07 12.92 -8.57
N ASN A 28 -3.90 13.20 -7.28
CA ASN A 28 -2.76 12.70 -6.51
C ASN A 28 -3.24 11.69 -5.45
N ALA A 29 -3.07 10.40 -5.70
CA ALA A 29 -3.50 9.38 -4.74
C ALA A 29 -2.79 9.45 -3.39
N GLN A 30 -1.52 9.89 -3.36
CA GLN A 30 -0.77 10.02 -2.11
C GLN A 30 -1.41 11.08 -1.19
N GLU A 31 -1.87 12.19 -1.76
CA GLU A 31 -2.57 13.24 -1.02
C GLU A 31 -3.94 12.80 -0.49
N ILE A 32 -4.54 11.76 -1.07
CA ILE A 32 -5.83 11.23 -0.65
C ILE A 32 -5.62 10.13 0.39
N ILE A 33 -4.73 9.17 0.13
CA ILE A 33 -4.48 8.02 1.02
C ILE A 33 -3.96 8.48 2.37
N THR A 34 -3.04 9.45 2.41
CA THR A 34 -2.42 9.90 3.66
C THR A 34 -3.41 10.51 4.66
N VAL A 35 -4.58 10.96 4.18
CA VAL A 35 -5.65 11.53 5.01
C VAL A 35 -6.82 10.57 5.22
N MET A 36 -6.76 9.34 4.70
CA MET A 36 -7.77 8.30 4.96
C MET A 36 -7.64 7.78 6.40
N PRO A 37 -8.73 7.74 7.19
CA PRO A 37 -8.70 7.13 8.52
C PRO A 37 -8.19 5.69 8.52
N GLU A 38 -8.51 4.92 7.48
CA GLU A 38 -8.05 3.55 7.29
C GLU A 38 -6.55 3.46 7.11
N PHE A 39 -5.91 4.46 6.49
CA PHE A 39 -4.46 4.51 6.34
C PHE A 39 -3.77 4.80 7.66
N THR A 40 -4.30 5.72 8.47
CA THR A 40 -3.81 5.93 9.84
C THR A 40 -3.95 4.67 10.68
N LYS A 41 -5.09 3.97 10.58
CA LYS A 41 -5.29 2.69 11.27
C LYS A 41 -4.28 1.63 10.80
N ALA A 42 -4.09 1.48 9.49
CA ALA A 42 -3.12 0.53 8.95
C ALA A 42 -1.68 0.82 9.41
N GLN A 43 -1.28 2.09 9.45
CA GLN A 43 0.03 2.48 9.99
C GLN A 43 0.18 2.10 11.46
N ASN A 44 -0.84 2.37 12.29
CA ASN A 44 -0.81 2.00 13.71
C ASN A 44 -0.75 0.48 13.90
N ASP A 45 -1.53 -0.28 13.12
CA ASP A 45 -1.55 -1.74 13.17
C ASP A 45 -0.18 -2.32 12.75
N LEU A 46 0.48 -1.75 11.74
CA LEU A 46 1.84 -2.14 11.32
C LEU A 46 2.90 -1.80 12.37
N GLN A 47 2.85 -0.61 12.96
CA GLN A 47 3.76 -0.22 14.04
C GLN A 47 3.60 -1.11 15.27
N ALA A 48 2.36 -1.48 15.61
CA ALA A 48 2.08 -2.40 16.70
C ALA A 48 2.66 -3.79 16.43
N LEU A 49 2.50 -4.31 15.22
CA LEU A 49 3.07 -5.60 14.81
C LEU A 49 4.60 -5.57 14.83
N GLU A 50 5.22 -4.52 14.26
CA GLU A 50 6.68 -4.33 14.29
C GLU A 50 7.22 -4.32 15.72
N LYS A 51 6.54 -3.59 16.61
CA LYS A 51 6.91 -3.56 18.02
C LYS A 51 6.78 -4.93 18.68
N GLN A 52 5.69 -5.66 18.44
CA GLN A 52 5.49 -7.01 18.97
C GLN A 52 6.61 -7.97 18.52
N LEU A 53 6.96 -7.94 17.24
CA LEU A 53 8.03 -8.78 16.69
C LEU A 53 9.40 -8.41 17.25
N THR A 54 9.68 -7.11 17.40
CA THR A 54 10.92 -6.60 17.99
C THR A 54 11.05 -6.98 19.47
N ASP A 55 9.97 -6.84 20.24
CA ASP A 55 9.94 -7.21 21.66
C ASP A 55 10.17 -8.72 21.85
N GLU A 56 9.56 -9.55 21.00
CA GLU A 56 9.73 -11.01 21.04
C GLU A 56 11.14 -11.45 20.63
N LEU A 57 11.73 -10.82 19.59
CA LEU A 57 13.12 -11.05 19.23
C LEU A 57 14.06 -10.67 20.38
N LYS A 58 13.83 -9.51 21.01
CA LYS A 58 14.61 -9.09 22.17
C LYS A 58 14.50 -10.08 23.32
N ARG A 59 13.27 -10.54 23.65
CA ARG A 59 13.02 -11.51 24.72
C ARG A 59 13.79 -12.80 24.49
N THR A 60 13.73 -13.35 23.28
CA THR A 60 14.42 -14.60 22.92
C THR A 60 15.94 -14.44 22.87
N GLN A 61 16.44 -13.27 22.45
CA GLN A 61 17.87 -12.95 22.48
C GLN A 61 18.39 -12.82 23.92
N ASP A 62 17.65 -12.15 24.80
CA ASP A 62 18.02 -12.00 26.21
C ASP A 62 18.03 -13.36 26.92
N GLU A 63 17.07 -14.24 26.61
CA GLU A 63 17.03 -15.62 27.10
C GLU A 63 18.24 -16.44 26.63
N PHE A 64 18.58 -16.34 25.33
CA PHE A 64 19.75 -17.00 24.77
C PHE A 64 21.04 -16.54 25.44
N ASN A 65 21.24 -15.23 25.56
CA ASN A 65 22.43 -14.65 26.18
C ASN A 65 22.59 -15.11 27.62
N LYS A 66 21.50 -15.16 28.40
CA LYS A 66 21.51 -15.66 29.77
C LYS A 66 21.93 -17.14 29.82
N LYS A 67 21.29 -18.01 29.04
CA LYS A 67 21.62 -19.45 29.00
C LYS A 67 23.05 -19.69 28.52
N TYR A 68 23.51 -18.91 27.56
CA TYR A 68 24.89 -18.98 27.07
C TYR A 68 25.89 -18.61 28.17
N GLN A 69 25.66 -17.51 28.90
CA GLN A 69 26.51 -17.13 30.03
C GLN A 69 26.51 -18.18 31.15
N GLU A 70 25.33 -18.72 31.50
CA GLU A 70 25.20 -19.79 32.50
C GLU A 70 25.95 -21.06 32.08
N PHE A 71 25.92 -21.42 30.80
CA PHE A 71 26.68 -22.53 30.25
C PHE A 71 28.18 -22.29 30.33
N GLN A 72 28.66 -21.13 29.88
CA GLN A 72 30.09 -20.78 29.91
C GLN A 72 30.65 -20.78 31.34
N GLN A 73 29.94 -20.18 32.29
CA GLN A 73 30.36 -20.16 33.70
C GLN A 73 30.43 -21.57 34.30
N ALA A 74 29.49 -22.45 33.96
CA ALA A 74 29.44 -23.80 34.49
C ALA A 74 30.57 -24.69 33.92
N ILE A 75 30.95 -24.49 32.65
CA ILE A 75 32.14 -25.12 32.04
C ILE A 75 33.42 -24.61 32.71
N SER A 76 33.58 -23.30 32.92
CA SER A 76 34.78 -22.74 33.57
C SER A 76 35.00 -23.22 35.00
N LYS A 77 33.93 -23.64 35.70
CA LYS A 77 33.99 -24.17 37.06
C LYS A 77 34.16 -25.70 37.13
N ASP A 78 34.32 -26.37 35.98
CA ASP A 78 34.33 -27.84 35.86
C ASP A 78 33.12 -28.51 36.54
N SER A 79 31.98 -27.81 36.50
CA SER A 79 30.79 -28.14 37.29
C SER A 79 29.72 -28.92 36.51
N LEU A 80 30.01 -29.29 35.26
CA LEU A 80 29.07 -29.88 34.31
C LEU A 80 29.51 -31.27 33.85
N PRO A 81 28.74 -32.33 34.15
CA PRO A 81 28.89 -33.62 33.51
C PRO A 81 28.70 -33.53 31.99
N ALA A 82 29.43 -34.36 31.22
CA ALA A 82 29.46 -34.30 29.75
C ALA A 82 28.07 -34.38 29.09
N ASN A 83 27.19 -35.27 29.57
CA ASN A 83 25.83 -35.42 29.06
C ASN A 83 24.95 -34.17 29.28
N ILE A 84 25.16 -33.44 30.39
CA ILE A 84 24.44 -32.19 30.66
C ILE A 84 25.00 -31.06 29.80
N ALA A 85 26.33 -31.04 29.59
CA ALA A 85 26.97 -30.06 28.73
C ALA A 85 26.48 -30.18 27.28
N GLU A 86 26.44 -31.40 26.73
CA GLU A 86 25.93 -31.67 25.38
C GLU A 86 24.47 -31.22 25.22
N ARG A 87 23.62 -31.52 26.21
CA ARG A 87 22.20 -31.10 26.17
C ARG A 87 22.05 -29.59 26.17
N ARG A 88 22.84 -28.86 26.97
CA ARG A 88 22.82 -27.38 26.99
C ARG A 88 23.36 -26.77 25.70
N GLN A 89 24.40 -27.36 25.13
CA GLN A 89 24.92 -26.94 23.83
C GLN A 89 23.86 -27.11 22.73
N LYS A 90 23.17 -28.26 22.71
CA LYS A 90 22.07 -28.50 21.78
C LYS A 90 20.92 -27.51 21.97
N GLU A 91 20.52 -27.24 23.21
CA GLU A 91 19.50 -26.24 23.51
C GLU A 91 19.86 -24.86 22.95
N LEU A 92 21.11 -24.42 23.13
CA LEU A 92 21.60 -23.16 22.56
C LEU A 92 21.58 -23.16 21.03
N GLN A 93 21.98 -24.27 20.39
CA GLN A 93 21.91 -24.42 18.93
C GLN A 93 20.46 -24.34 18.42
N ASP A 94 19.54 -25.06 19.06
CA ASP A 94 18.11 -25.05 18.72
C ASP A 94 17.52 -23.65 18.89
N MET A 95 17.91 -22.92 19.95
CA MET A 95 17.49 -21.53 20.16
C MET A 95 18.00 -20.60 19.06
N ALA A 96 19.27 -20.71 18.67
CA ALA A 96 19.84 -19.91 17.59
C ALA A 96 19.12 -20.16 16.26
N GLN A 97 18.84 -21.43 15.94
CA GLN A 97 18.08 -21.79 14.73
C GLN A 97 16.65 -21.21 14.76
N ARG A 98 15.98 -21.27 15.91
CA ARG A 98 14.64 -20.68 16.07
C ARG A 98 14.65 -19.16 15.93
N GLN A 99 15.69 -18.48 16.42
CA GLN A 99 15.83 -17.04 16.25
C GLN A 99 16.01 -16.65 14.78
N GLU A 100 16.81 -17.42 14.03
CA GLU A 100 16.97 -17.22 12.58
C GLU A 100 15.63 -17.41 11.85
N GLN A 101 14.92 -18.51 12.13
CA GLN A 101 13.60 -18.76 11.54
C GLN A 101 12.60 -17.66 11.91
N PHE A 102 12.59 -17.21 13.17
CA PHE A 102 11.71 -16.14 13.62
C PHE A 102 11.95 -14.84 12.85
N GLN A 103 13.21 -14.47 12.58
CA GLN A 103 13.52 -13.28 11.79
C GLN A 103 12.99 -13.38 10.36
N GLN A 104 13.10 -14.55 9.72
CA GLN A 104 12.55 -14.79 8.38
C GLN A 104 11.02 -14.70 8.39
N ASP A 105 10.37 -15.37 9.34
CA ASP A 105 8.92 -15.38 9.49
C ASP A 105 8.38 -13.97 9.81
N ALA A 106 9.07 -13.22 10.68
CA ALA A 106 8.73 -11.85 11.02
C ALA A 106 8.76 -10.93 9.78
N ALA A 107 9.79 -11.06 8.93
CA ALA A 107 9.88 -10.30 7.69
C ALA A 107 8.71 -10.64 6.73
N GLN A 108 8.39 -11.92 6.56
CA GLN A 108 7.25 -12.35 5.74
C GLN A 108 5.92 -11.86 6.32
N GLN A 109 5.75 -11.92 7.64
CA GLN A 109 4.56 -11.47 8.32
C GLN A 109 4.36 -9.96 8.16
N MET A 110 5.43 -9.17 8.26
CA MET A 110 5.37 -7.72 8.02
C MET A 110 4.97 -7.40 6.58
N GLN A 111 5.56 -8.06 5.59
CA GLN A 111 5.20 -7.88 4.17
C GLN A 111 3.73 -8.25 3.93
N LYS A 112 3.28 -9.38 4.49
CA LYS A 112 1.90 -9.84 4.38
C LYS A 112 0.93 -8.86 5.04
N ALA A 113 1.22 -8.41 6.26
CA ALA A 113 0.39 -7.44 6.97
C ALA A 113 0.28 -6.12 6.19
N GLN A 114 1.38 -5.64 5.62
CA GLN A 114 1.36 -4.44 4.78
C GLN A 114 0.45 -4.62 3.57
N ALA A 115 0.57 -5.74 2.86
CA ALA A 115 -0.28 -6.03 1.71
C ALA A 115 -1.77 -6.15 2.09
N ASP A 116 -2.08 -6.92 3.14
CA ASP A 116 -3.44 -7.18 3.60
C ASP A 116 -4.14 -5.89 4.08
N LEU A 117 -3.40 -5.00 4.77
CA LEU A 117 -3.93 -3.72 5.26
C LEU A 117 -4.06 -2.66 4.15
N MET A 118 -3.13 -2.62 3.19
CA MET A 118 -3.15 -1.61 2.12
C MET A 118 -4.09 -1.96 0.97
N THR A 119 -4.29 -3.24 0.66
CA THR A 119 -5.21 -3.70 -0.40
C THR A 119 -6.62 -3.08 -0.30
N PRO A 120 -7.31 -3.12 0.85
CA PRO A 120 -8.65 -2.53 0.96
C PRO A 120 -8.63 -0.99 0.86
N ILE A 121 -7.55 -0.33 1.26
CA ILE A 121 -7.38 1.12 1.14
C ILE A 121 -7.31 1.52 -0.34
N TYR A 122 -6.47 0.83 -1.12
CA TYR A 122 -6.38 1.06 -2.57
C TYR A 122 -7.69 0.75 -3.27
N LYS A 123 -8.38 -0.34 -2.89
CA LYS A 123 -9.69 -0.65 -3.44
C LYS A 123 -10.70 0.48 -3.19
N LYS A 124 -10.76 0.99 -1.95
CA LYS A 124 -11.67 2.07 -1.59
C LYS A 124 -11.36 3.36 -2.36
N LEU A 125 -10.07 3.69 -2.52
CA LEU A 125 -9.64 4.81 -3.35
C LEU A 125 -10.06 4.61 -4.82
N ASP A 126 -9.76 3.47 -5.42
CA ASP A 126 -10.04 3.19 -6.83
C ASP A 126 -11.56 3.23 -7.10
N ASP A 127 -12.38 2.73 -6.17
CA ASP A 127 -13.84 2.82 -6.27
C ASP A 127 -14.34 4.27 -6.20
N ALA A 128 -13.73 5.13 -5.35
CA ALA A 128 -14.03 6.56 -5.30
C ALA A 128 -13.57 7.32 -6.55
N ILE A 129 -12.39 7.01 -7.09
CA ILE A 129 -11.90 7.58 -8.36
C ILE A 129 -12.88 7.26 -9.49
N LYS A 130 -13.34 6.00 -9.59
CA LYS A 130 -14.33 5.60 -10.60
C LYS A 130 -15.65 6.36 -10.45
N ALA A 131 -16.16 6.49 -9.22
CA ALA A 131 -17.40 7.21 -8.95
C ALA A 131 -17.31 8.69 -9.38
N VAL A 132 -16.21 9.36 -9.02
CA VAL A 132 -15.95 10.75 -9.47
C VAL A 132 -15.78 10.82 -10.98
N GLY A 133 -15.06 9.86 -11.59
CA GLY A 133 -14.88 9.83 -13.03
C GLY A 133 -16.19 9.76 -13.81
N VAL A 134 -17.12 8.91 -13.36
CA VAL A 134 -18.48 8.82 -13.90
C VAL A 134 -19.25 10.12 -13.69
N SER A 135 -19.19 10.71 -12.48
CA SER A 135 -19.90 11.96 -12.15
C SER A 135 -19.42 13.15 -12.98
N GLU A 136 -18.11 13.23 -13.27
CA GLU A 136 -17.51 14.35 -14.02
C GLU A 136 -17.52 14.12 -15.53
N GLY A 137 -17.87 12.91 -15.98
CA GLY A 137 -17.89 12.53 -17.39
C GLY A 137 -16.49 12.56 -18.03
N VAL A 138 -15.44 12.27 -17.25
CA VAL A 138 -14.07 12.15 -17.76
C VAL A 138 -13.82 10.76 -18.31
N ILE A 139 -13.06 10.67 -19.41
CA ILE A 139 -12.77 9.40 -20.06
C ILE A 139 -11.56 8.67 -19.44
N TYR A 140 -10.65 9.42 -18.81
CA TYR A 140 -9.50 8.90 -18.08
C TYR A 140 -9.20 9.80 -16.89
N ILE A 141 -8.75 9.18 -15.81
CA ILE A 141 -8.15 9.86 -14.65
C ILE A 141 -6.71 9.37 -14.52
N PHE A 142 -5.76 10.28 -14.59
CA PHE A 142 -4.36 9.98 -14.36
C PHE A 142 -3.98 10.20 -12.89
N ASP A 143 -3.21 9.28 -12.33
CA ASP A 143 -2.70 9.40 -10.97
C ASP A 143 -1.22 9.78 -10.97
N LEU A 144 -0.95 10.98 -10.47
CA LEU A 144 0.38 11.59 -10.40
C LEU A 144 1.30 10.89 -9.39
N ALA A 145 0.74 10.12 -8.45
CA ALA A 145 1.53 9.34 -7.49
C ALA A 145 1.94 7.97 -8.06
N ARG A 146 1.16 7.40 -9.00
CA ARG A 146 1.44 6.09 -9.61
C ARG A 146 2.19 6.20 -10.94
N THR A 147 2.07 7.32 -11.64
CA THR A 147 2.70 7.54 -12.94
C THR A 147 3.47 8.85 -12.94
N SER A 148 4.73 8.81 -13.41
CA SER A 148 5.49 10.03 -13.62
C SER A 148 4.95 10.78 -14.84
N ILE A 149 4.22 11.87 -14.61
CA ILE A 149 3.66 12.72 -15.65
C ILE A 149 4.38 14.07 -15.58
N PRO A 150 5.26 14.40 -16.55
CA PRO A 150 6.10 15.59 -16.47
C PRO A 150 5.34 16.90 -16.75
N TYR A 151 4.16 16.83 -17.37
CA TYR A 151 3.36 18.00 -17.72
C TYR A 151 1.87 17.66 -17.76
N ILE A 152 1.04 18.60 -17.25
CA ILE A 152 -0.41 18.55 -17.31
C ILE A 152 -0.89 19.88 -17.89
N ASN A 153 -1.72 19.82 -18.92
CA ASN A 153 -2.46 20.99 -19.37
C ASN A 153 -3.73 21.14 -18.54
N GLU A 154 -3.72 22.04 -17.55
CA GLU A 154 -4.85 22.31 -16.64
C GLU A 154 -6.13 22.77 -17.36
N SER A 155 -6.03 23.29 -18.59
CA SER A 155 -7.20 23.64 -19.40
C SER A 155 -7.90 22.44 -20.04
N GLN A 156 -7.22 21.29 -20.10
CA GLN A 156 -7.71 20.06 -20.75
C GLN A 156 -7.85 18.88 -19.78
N SER A 157 -7.12 18.90 -18.67
CA SER A 157 -7.19 17.91 -17.60
C SER A 157 -7.56 18.58 -16.29
N THR A 158 -8.70 18.20 -15.72
CA THR A 158 -9.19 18.78 -14.46
C THR A 158 -8.60 18.05 -13.26
N ASN A 159 -8.12 18.80 -12.26
CA ASN A 159 -7.71 18.21 -10.98
C ASN A 159 -8.94 17.74 -10.19
N LEU A 160 -9.04 16.43 -9.96
CA LEU A 160 -10.17 15.80 -9.26
C LEU A 160 -9.83 15.38 -7.83
N THR A 161 -8.63 15.69 -7.32
CA THR A 161 -8.13 15.22 -6.01
C THR A 161 -9.12 15.55 -4.88
N ASN A 162 -9.57 16.81 -4.79
CA ASN A 162 -10.52 17.24 -3.76
C ASN A 162 -11.91 16.61 -3.94
N LYS A 163 -12.35 16.35 -5.18
CA LYS A 163 -13.62 15.66 -5.43
C LYS A 163 -13.57 14.21 -4.96
N VAL A 164 -12.43 13.53 -5.14
CA VAL A 164 -12.23 12.17 -4.62
C VAL A 164 -12.15 12.16 -3.09
N LYS A 165 -11.48 13.14 -2.45
CA LYS A 165 -11.51 13.30 -0.98
C LYS A 165 -12.95 13.44 -0.47
N ASN A 166 -13.74 14.32 -1.10
CA ASN A 166 -15.14 14.51 -0.75
C ASN A 166 -15.97 13.23 -0.94
N GLN A 167 -15.75 12.49 -2.02
CA GLN A 167 -16.42 11.21 -2.28
C GLN A 167 -16.11 10.15 -1.20
N LEU A 168 -14.93 10.22 -0.60
CA LEU A 168 -14.50 9.37 0.52
C LEU A 168 -14.95 9.88 1.89
N GLY A 169 -15.60 11.04 1.97
CA GLY A 169 -16.00 11.69 3.23
C GLY A 169 -14.84 12.33 3.98
N ILE A 170 -13.75 12.67 3.29
CA ILE A 170 -12.54 13.27 3.85
C ILE A 170 -12.59 14.78 3.60
N LYS A 171 -12.25 15.57 4.63
CA LYS A 171 -12.19 17.04 4.55
C LYS A 171 -10.85 17.54 4.02
#